data_AF-B4DBH0-F1
#
_entry.id   AF-B4DBH0-F1
#
_cell.length_a   1.000
_cell.length_b   1.000
_cell.length_c   1.000
_cell.angle_alpha   90.00
_cell.angle_beta   90.00
_cell.angle_gamma   90.00
#
_symmetry.space_group_name_H-M   'P 1'
#
loop_
_entity.id
_entity.type
_entity.pdbx_description
1 polymer ?
#
loop_
_entity_poly.entity_id
_entity_poly.type
_entity_poly.pdbx_seq_one_letter_code
_entity_poly.pdbx_strand_id
1 'polypeptide(L)'
;MSRLLPARHTRRFVGLLSWSTFLGLAAFAAGADPIVGRWSWHNHVVLFIHADGTAGLGESGGKGKWECVRPNEDPRKYILDWNRGQYYETLYLKKHGRKISGYDQFGHHVWGVRIED
;
A
#
# COMPACT_ATOMS: atom_id res chain seq x y z
N MET A 1 -83.83 -21.70 -4.74
CA MET A 1 -84.07 -20.27 -4.41
C MET A 1 -83.07 -19.93 -3.29
N SER A 2 -82.07 -19.06 -3.37
CA SER A 2 -81.66 -17.95 -4.27
C SER A 2 -80.12 -17.78 -4.09
N ARG A 3 -79.30 -17.70 -5.16
CA ARG A 3 -78.51 -16.52 -5.65
C ARG A 3 -77.85 -15.65 -4.55
N LEU A 4 -76.62 -15.11 -4.61
CA LEU A 4 -75.47 -15.08 -5.53
C LEU A 4 -74.30 -14.36 -4.75
N LEU A 5 -73.05 -14.70 -5.11
CA LEU A 5 -71.71 -14.17 -4.73
C LEU A 5 -71.53 -12.62 -4.92
N PRO A 6 -70.45 -11.91 -4.48
CA PRO A 6 -69.03 -12.28 -4.76
C PRO A 6 -67.83 -11.74 -3.92
N ALA A 7 -66.67 -12.40 -4.16
CA ALA A 7 -65.27 -11.93 -4.31
C ALA A 7 -64.57 -11.20 -3.12
N ARG A 8 -63.24 -11.21 -2.91
CA ARG A 8 -62.05 -11.31 -3.78
C ARG A 8 -60.84 -11.91 -3.03
N HIS A 9 -59.91 -12.41 -3.85
CA HIS A 9 -58.52 -12.80 -3.60
C HIS A 9 -57.76 -12.04 -2.51
N THR A 10 -56.81 -12.72 -1.86
CA THR A 10 -55.38 -12.35 -1.91
C THR A 10 -54.51 -13.59 -1.69
N ARG A 11 -53.80 -14.05 -2.73
CA ARG A 11 -52.61 -14.90 -2.58
C ARG A 11 -51.45 -14.00 -2.14
N ARG A 12 -50.66 -14.42 -1.15
CA ARG A 12 -49.27 -13.97 -1.00
C ARG A 12 -48.36 -15.19 -0.94
N PHE A 13 -47.67 -15.41 -2.05
CA PHE A 13 -46.34 -16.04 -2.09
C PHE A 13 -45.28 -14.96 -1.76
N VAL A 14 -44.01 -15.35 -1.71
CA VAL A 14 -42.76 -14.58 -1.47
C VAL A 14 -42.31 -14.71 0.00
N GLY A 15 -41.11 -15.16 0.34
CA GLY A 15 -39.95 -15.54 -0.47
C GLY A 15 -38.84 -16.09 0.44
N LEU A 16 -37.97 -16.89 -0.17
CA LEU A 16 -36.73 -17.44 0.36
C LEU A 16 -35.67 -16.36 0.66
N LEU A 17 -34.72 -16.75 1.52
CA LEU A 17 -33.33 -16.29 1.64
C LEU A 17 -33.08 -14.88 2.21
N SER A 18 -32.25 -14.81 3.26
CA SER A 18 -30.96 -14.13 3.10
C SER A 18 -30.00 -14.51 4.23
N TRP A 19 -28.80 -14.93 3.82
CA TRP A 19 -27.61 -14.97 4.64
C TRP A 19 -27.34 -13.61 5.29
N SER A 20 -26.75 -13.64 6.48
CA SER A 20 -25.84 -12.59 6.91
C SER A 20 -24.68 -13.27 7.60
N THR A 21 -23.80 -13.83 6.77
CA THR A 21 -22.38 -13.95 7.10
C THR A 21 -21.94 -12.57 7.54
N PHE A 22 -21.59 -12.41 8.82
CA PHE A 22 -20.83 -11.26 9.26
C PHE A 22 -19.47 -11.34 8.54
N LEU A 23 -19.37 -10.69 7.37
CA LEU A 23 -18.08 -10.25 6.88
C LEU A 23 -17.63 -9.20 7.89
N GLY A 24 -16.85 -9.64 8.89
CA GLY A 24 -16.00 -8.74 9.63
C GLY A 24 -15.07 -8.10 8.61
N LEU A 25 -15.42 -6.89 8.15
CA LEU A 25 -14.43 -5.99 7.61
C LEU A 25 -13.45 -5.74 8.75
N ALA A 26 -12.38 -6.53 8.80
CA ALA A 26 -11.18 -6.10 9.47
C ALA A 26 -10.70 -4.88 8.67
N ALA A 27 -11.12 -3.70 9.12
CA ALA A 27 -10.44 -2.47 8.78
C ALA A 27 -9.02 -2.65 9.33
N PHE A 28 -8.08 -3.02 8.45
CA PHE A 28 -6.68 -2.80 8.75
C PHE A 28 -6.58 -1.31 9.03
N ALA A 29 -6.28 -0.94 10.27
CA ALA A 29 -5.75 0.38 10.56
C ALA A 29 -4.67 0.62 9.51
N ALA A 30 -4.86 1.65 8.67
CA ALA A 30 -3.92 1.97 7.61
C ALA A 30 -2.60 2.41 8.28
N GLY A 31 -1.77 1.45 8.64
CA GLY A 31 -0.41 1.69 9.09
C GLY A 31 0.33 2.44 7.98
N ALA A 32 1.25 3.31 8.37
CA ALA A 32 2.16 3.95 7.42
C ALA A 32 2.82 2.88 6.52
N ASP A 33 3.05 3.20 5.25
CA ASP A 33 3.68 2.26 4.32
C ASP A 33 4.99 1.74 4.94
N PRO A 34 5.28 0.43 4.90
CA PRO A 34 6.43 -0.16 5.58
C PRO A 34 7.79 0.29 5.02
N ILE A 35 7.84 1.09 3.94
CA ILE A 35 9.06 1.77 3.50
C ILE A 35 9.35 3.07 4.30
N VAL A 36 8.34 3.69 4.90
CA VAL A 36 8.47 4.95 5.65
C VAL A 36 9.40 4.77 6.85
N GLY A 37 10.33 5.70 7.03
CA GLY A 37 11.28 5.69 8.15
C GLY A 37 12.69 6.15 7.77
N ARG A 38 13.63 5.84 8.66
CA ARG A 38 15.05 6.18 8.54
C ARG A 38 15.85 4.95 8.14
N TRP A 39 16.77 5.13 7.20
CA TRP A 39 17.56 4.05 6.62
C TRP A 39 19.04 4.43 6.62
N SER A 40 19.88 3.54 7.15
CA SER A 40 21.32 3.60 6.96
C SER A 40 21.61 3.18 5.52
N TRP A 41 21.99 4.14 4.68
CA TRP A 41 22.15 3.95 3.25
C TRP A 41 23.58 3.50 2.91
N HIS A 42 23.74 2.83 1.76
CA HIS A 42 25.00 2.18 1.36
C HIS A 42 26.21 3.13 1.23
N ASN A 43 25.99 4.42 1.05
CA ASN A 43 27.03 5.45 0.95
C ASN A 43 27.26 6.20 2.28
N HIS A 44 26.90 5.57 3.40
CA HIS A 44 27.07 6.10 4.76
C HIS A 44 26.23 7.34 5.10
N VAL A 45 25.23 7.68 4.29
CA VAL A 45 24.25 8.73 4.64
C VAL A 45 22.98 8.12 5.22
N VAL A 46 22.14 8.96 5.83
CA VAL A 46 20.80 8.57 6.26
C VAL A 46 19.79 8.96 5.19
N LEU A 47 19.06 7.98 4.69
CA LEU A 47 17.91 8.19 3.83
C LEU A 47 16.65 8.30 4.69
N PHE A 48 15.94 9.42 4.54
CA PHE A 48 14.64 9.67 5.14
C PHE A 48 13.57 9.41 4.09
N ILE A 49 12.62 8.53 4.39
CA ILE A 49 11.44 8.27 3.56
C ILE A 49 10.21 8.65 4.37
N HIS A 50 9.53 9.72 3.96
CA HIS A 50 8.41 10.32 4.67
C HIS A 50 7.06 9.80 4.15
N ALA A 51 6.05 9.74 5.02
CA ALA A 51 4.72 9.26 4.67
C ALA A 51 3.98 10.13 3.63
N ASP A 52 4.43 11.36 3.41
CA ASP A 52 3.87 12.31 2.43
C ASP A 52 4.35 12.06 0.98
N GLY A 53 5.09 10.97 0.75
CA GLY A 53 5.63 10.63 -0.56
C GLY A 53 6.96 11.32 -0.88
N THR A 54 7.60 12.00 0.07
CA THR A 54 8.92 12.62 -0.11
C THR A 54 10.06 11.77 0.46
N ALA A 55 11.25 11.93 -0.11
CA ALA A 55 12.48 11.31 0.34
C ALA A 55 13.64 12.32 0.37
N GLY A 56 14.61 12.12 1.26
CA GLY A 56 15.74 13.04 1.41
C GLY A 56 16.99 12.39 2.00
N LEU A 57 18.16 12.91 1.63
CA LEU A 57 19.47 12.51 2.16
C LEU A 57 20.01 13.60 3.11
N GLY A 58 19.33 13.85 4.23
CA GLY A 58 19.66 14.97 5.14
C GLY A 58 19.41 16.35 4.53
N GLU A 59 19.85 17.41 5.22
CA GLU A 59 19.49 18.80 4.89
C GLU A 59 20.09 19.31 3.57
N SER A 60 21.33 18.92 3.26
CA SER A 60 22.07 19.35 2.07
C SER A 60 22.11 18.29 0.95
N GLY A 61 21.47 17.14 1.14
CA GLY A 61 21.51 16.05 0.16
C GLY A 61 20.41 16.11 -0.89
N GLY A 62 20.35 15.06 -1.71
CA GLY A 62 19.31 14.90 -2.73
C GLY A 62 17.91 14.91 -2.12
N LYS A 63 16.95 15.48 -2.86
CA LYS A 63 15.52 15.49 -2.51
C LYS A 63 14.74 14.75 -3.59
N GLY A 64 13.81 13.91 -3.16
CA GLY A 64 13.10 13.02 -4.05
C GLY A 64 11.65 12.79 -3.64
N LYS A 65 10.98 12.01 -4.47
CA LYS A 65 9.66 11.45 -4.23
C LYS A 65 9.76 9.94 -4.32
N TRP A 66 8.82 9.25 -3.69
CA TRP A 66 8.75 7.80 -3.77
C TRP A 66 7.33 7.32 -4.00
N GLU A 67 7.22 6.14 -4.63
CA GLU A 67 5.96 5.48 -4.90
C GLU A 67 6.10 3.96 -4.77
N CYS A 68 5.10 3.30 -4.19
CA CYS A 68 4.97 1.85 -4.22
C CYS A 68 4.27 1.42 -5.51
N VAL A 69 5.05 0.97 -6.50
CA VAL A 69 4.52 0.58 -7.82
C VAL A 69 3.92 -0.83 -7.86
N ARG A 70 4.24 -1.68 -6.87
CA ARG A 70 3.68 -3.04 -6.74
C ARG A 70 3.38 -3.40 -5.28
N PRO A 71 2.27 -2.89 -4.70
CA PRO A 71 1.96 -3.02 -3.27
C PRO A 71 1.58 -4.45 -2.82
N ASN A 72 1.14 -5.29 -3.77
CA ASN A 72 0.67 -6.65 -3.51
C ASN A 72 1.72 -7.73 -3.82
N GLU A 73 2.97 -7.35 -4.12
CA GLU A 73 4.07 -8.28 -4.33
C GLU A 73 4.93 -8.43 -3.07
N ASP A 74 5.57 -9.60 -2.92
CA ASP A 74 6.61 -9.86 -1.91
C ASP A 74 7.90 -10.33 -2.63
N PRO A 75 8.98 -9.53 -2.65
CA PRO A 75 9.11 -8.22 -2.01
C PRO A 75 8.33 -7.10 -2.74
N ARG A 76 7.77 -6.15 -1.98
CA ARG A 76 7.14 -4.95 -2.54
C ARG A 76 8.14 -4.13 -3.33
N LYS A 77 7.71 -3.61 -4.48
CA LYS A 77 8.54 -2.80 -5.39
C LYS A 77 8.20 -1.32 -5.27
N TYR A 78 9.25 -0.51 -5.18
CA TYR A 78 9.18 0.95 -5.06
C TYR A 78 10.04 1.62 -6.13
N ILE A 79 9.65 2.84 -6.49
CA ILE A 79 10.47 3.76 -7.27
C ILE A 79 10.80 4.96 -6.36
N LEU A 80 12.07 5.31 -6.26
CA LEU A 80 12.50 6.61 -5.76
C LEU A 80 12.91 7.46 -6.96
N ASP A 81 12.25 8.60 -7.15
CA ASP A 81 12.61 9.63 -8.14
C ASP A 81 13.28 10.77 -7.40
N TRP A 82 14.47 11.15 -7.87
CA TRP A 82 15.24 12.20 -7.25
C TRP A 82 15.48 13.39 -8.19
N ASN A 83 15.56 14.57 -7.60
CA ASN A 83 15.80 15.85 -8.29
C ASN A 83 14.95 16.04 -9.55
N ARG A 84 13.67 15.64 -9.49
CA ARG A 84 12.69 15.79 -10.59
C ARG A 84 13.06 14.96 -11.83
N GLY A 85 13.35 13.68 -11.62
CA GLY A 85 13.56 12.70 -12.68
C GLY A 85 14.99 12.64 -13.23
N GLN A 86 15.95 13.34 -12.62
CA GLN A 86 17.34 13.28 -13.03
C GLN A 86 17.98 11.91 -12.71
N TYR A 87 17.54 11.31 -11.61
CA TYR A 87 17.94 9.97 -11.22
C TYR A 87 16.80 9.25 -10.52
N TYR A 88 16.72 7.94 -10.72
CA TYR A 88 15.71 7.11 -10.11
C TYR A 88 16.28 5.75 -9.71
N GLU A 89 15.71 5.20 -8.64
CA GLU A 89 16.09 3.91 -8.09
C GLU A 89 14.87 3.00 -8.06
N THR A 90 15.07 1.75 -8.48
CA THR A 90 14.09 0.69 -8.29
C THR A 90 14.46 -0.11 -7.05
N LEU A 91 13.65 -0.02 -6.00
CA LEU A 91 13.91 -0.61 -4.69
C LEU A 91 12.93 -1.74 -4.37
N TYR A 92 13.42 -2.72 -3.60
CA TYR A 92 12.65 -3.85 -3.11
C TYR A 92 12.73 -3.91 -1.59
N LEU A 93 11.57 -3.94 -0.94
CA LEU A 93 11.47 -4.05 0.52
C LEU A 93 11.53 -5.51 0.95
N LYS A 94 12.56 -5.87 1.70
CA LYS A 94 12.90 -7.24 2.09
C LYS A 94 12.90 -7.40 3.60
N LYS A 95 12.92 -8.66 4.06
CA LYS A 95 13.05 -9.05 5.48
C LYS A 95 12.02 -8.37 6.39
N HIS A 96 10.76 -8.34 5.95
CA HIS A 96 9.64 -7.72 6.67
C HIS A 96 9.89 -6.25 7.01
N GLY A 97 10.39 -5.48 6.04
CA GLY A 97 10.58 -4.03 6.21
C GLY A 97 11.90 -3.61 6.86
N ARG A 98 12.84 -4.54 7.10
CA ARG A 98 14.13 -4.24 7.74
C ARG A 98 15.26 -3.95 6.76
N LYS A 99 15.12 -4.35 5.50
CA LYS A 99 16.12 -4.08 4.45
C LYS A 99 15.44 -3.56 3.19
N ILE A 100 16.10 -2.62 2.53
CA ILE A 100 15.79 -2.22 1.16
C ILE A 100 17.02 -2.44 0.30
N SER A 101 16.82 -2.88 -0.93
CA SER A 101 17.89 -3.11 -1.90
C SER A 101 17.34 -2.97 -3.31
N GLY A 102 18.15 -2.53 -4.24
CA GLY A 102 17.70 -2.24 -5.58
C GLY A 102 18.82 -1.76 -6.48
N TYR A 103 18.44 -1.12 -7.57
CA TYR A 103 19.39 -0.58 -8.53
C TYR A 103 18.96 0.82 -8.95
N ASP A 104 19.94 1.70 -9.19
CA ASP A 104 19.72 2.96 -9.88
C ASP A 104 19.50 2.72 -11.40
N GLN A 105 19.20 3.79 -12.15
CA GLN A 105 18.99 3.69 -13.59
C GLN A 105 20.24 3.25 -14.38
N PHE A 106 21.43 3.30 -13.77
CA PHE A 106 22.69 2.92 -14.39
C PHE A 106 23.09 1.47 -14.05
N GLY A 107 22.27 0.77 -13.26
CA GLY A 107 22.53 -0.60 -12.84
C GLY A 107 23.48 -0.72 -11.64
N HIS A 108 23.79 0.38 -10.94
CA HIS A 108 24.54 0.30 -9.70
C HIS A 108 23.64 -0.21 -8.57
N HIS A 109 24.16 -1.14 -7.79
CA HIS A 109 23.43 -1.69 -6.66
C HIS A 109 23.38 -0.68 -5.51
N VAL A 110 22.16 -0.37 -5.05
CA VAL A 110 21.89 0.50 -3.91
C VAL A 110 21.16 -0.29 -2.83
N TRP A 111 21.41 0.03 -1.56
CA TRP A 111 20.78 -0.67 -0.45
C TRP A 111 20.75 0.17 0.83
N GLY A 112 19.88 -0.22 1.74
CA GLY A 112 19.78 0.35 3.06
C GLY A 112 19.26 -0.63 4.11
N VAL A 113 19.64 -0.38 5.35
CA VAL A 113 19.15 -1.11 6.53
C VAL A 113 18.36 -0.14 7.39
N ARG A 114 17.22 -0.59 7.90
CA ARG A 114 16.38 0.24 8.76
C ARG A 114 17.13 0.63 10.02
N ILE A 115 17.08 1.91 10.37
CA ILE A 115 17.56 2.42 11.67
C ILE A 115 16.36 2.30 12.61
N GLU A 116 16.50 1.45 13.63
CA GLU A 116 15.53 1.37 14.73
C GLU A 116 15.84 2.52 15.71
N ASP A 117 14.78 3.17 16.22
CA ASP A 117 14.91 4.21 17.26
C ASP A 117 15.09 3.57 18.65
#